data_AF-A0A5N3S136-F1
#
_entry.id   AF-A0A5N3S136-F1
#
_cell.length_a   1.000
_cell.length_b   1.000
_cell.length_c   1.000
_cell.angle_alpha   90.00
_cell.angle_beta   90.00
_cell.angle_gamma   90.00
#
_symmetry.space_group_name_H-M   'P 1'
#
loop_
_entity.id
_entity.type
_entity.pdbx_description
1 polymer ?
#
loop_
_entity_poly.entity_id
_entity_poly.type
_entity_poly.pdbx_seq_one_letter_code
_entity_poly.pdbx_strand_id
1 'polypeptide(L)'
;MAALGNTIGRSNKLDGRAKRSALSGRTTAPLKRKRIFVLGDTSNDLALFAAQQLDIKCYGHFDIVCYSIPTSAVGERASVQTFGGLEKVEGDFSAGHYDLLITVSLNAIQMVSPMPTYDKLLFWDVEKTEDEYDAVIENVNFFMSRYMYG
;
A
#
# COMPACT_ATOMS: atom_id res chain seq x y z
N MET A 1 77.34 26.60 -18.36
CA MET A 1 76.45 27.70 -18.80
C MET A 1 75.12 27.10 -19.22
N ALA A 2 74.06 27.86 -18.93
CA ALA A 2 72.69 27.80 -19.42
C ALA A 2 72.50 27.25 -20.85
N ALA A 3 71.33 26.82 -21.33
CA ALA A 3 69.99 26.49 -20.85
C ALA A 3 69.16 26.22 -22.14
N LEU A 4 67.89 25.83 -21.96
CA LEU A 4 66.79 25.82 -22.95
C LEU A 4 66.75 24.57 -23.85
N GLY A 5 65.74 23.70 -23.79
CA GLY A 5 64.38 23.81 -23.24
C GLY A 5 63.37 23.72 -24.36
N ASN A 6 62.83 22.52 -24.61
CA ASN A 6 61.45 22.28 -25.03
C ASN A 6 61.20 20.77 -25.17
N THR A 7 60.90 20.11 -24.05
CA THR A 7 60.07 18.91 -24.06
C THR A 7 58.75 19.29 -23.42
N ILE A 8 57.68 19.20 -24.20
CA ILE A 8 56.31 19.46 -23.77
C ILE A 8 55.95 18.38 -22.76
N GLY A 9 56.17 18.70 -21.49
CA GLY A 9 55.51 18.05 -20.37
C GLY A 9 54.09 18.61 -20.26
N ARG A 10 53.10 17.78 -20.54
CA ARG A 10 51.78 17.94 -19.94
C ARG A 10 51.16 16.58 -19.68
N SER A 11 51.58 16.01 -18.55
CA SER A 11 50.73 15.16 -17.73
C SER A 11 49.41 15.87 -17.48
N ASN A 12 48.31 15.26 -17.89
CA ASN A 12 46.99 15.45 -17.31
C ASN A 12 46.30 14.09 -17.31
N LYS A 13 46.86 13.12 -16.57
CA LYS A 13 46.03 12.08 -15.99
C LYS A 13 45.30 12.75 -14.83
N LEU A 14 44.10 13.22 -15.11
CA LEU A 14 43.11 13.48 -14.07
C LEU A 14 42.83 12.12 -13.43
N ASP A 15 43.59 11.80 -12.37
CA ASP A 15 43.17 10.83 -11.37
C ASP A 15 41.98 11.42 -10.61
N GLY A 16 40.86 11.51 -11.33
CA GLY A 16 39.53 11.65 -10.75
C GLY A 16 39.25 10.34 -10.04
N ARG A 17 39.69 10.26 -8.78
CA ARG A 17 39.28 9.27 -7.80
C ARG A 17 37.76 9.32 -7.73
N ALA A 18 37.11 8.55 -8.61
CA ALA A 18 35.71 8.22 -8.48
C ALA A 18 35.59 7.51 -7.13
N LYS A 19 35.22 8.27 -6.10
CA LYS A 19 34.53 7.74 -4.95
C LYS A 19 33.30 7.06 -5.55
N ARG A 20 33.45 5.77 -5.90
CA ARG A 20 32.34 4.85 -6.00
C ARG A 20 31.75 4.86 -4.60
N SER A 21 30.83 5.81 -4.40
CA SER A 21 29.79 5.71 -3.40
C SER A 21 29.34 4.26 -3.47
N ALA A 22 29.40 3.58 -2.34
CA ALA A 22 28.74 2.32 -2.17
C ALA A 22 27.25 2.56 -2.44
N LEU A 23 26.86 2.50 -3.71
CA LEU A 23 25.60 1.92 -4.11
C LEU A 23 25.69 0.49 -3.59
N SER A 24 25.36 0.35 -2.32
CA SER A 24 24.71 -0.84 -1.80
C SER A 24 23.59 -1.10 -2.78
N GLY A 25 23.89 -1.92 -3.80
CA GLY A 25 22.90 -2.61 -4.58
C GLY A 25 22.16 -3.44 -3.56
N ARG A 26 21.14 -2.82 -2.97
CA ARG A 26 20.18 -3.47 -2.12
C ARG A 26 19.60 -4.49 -3.05
N THR A 27 20.03 -5.74 -2.91
CA THR A 27 19.44 -6.89 -3.55
C THR A 27 18.00 -6.90 -3.05
N THR A 28 17.12 -6.19 -3.74
CA THR A 28 15.69 -6.24 -3.53
C THR A 28 15.25 -7.56 -4.15
N ALA A 29 15.50 -8.66 -3.42
CA ALA A 29 14.51 -9.72 -3.44
C ALA A 29 13.17 -9.00 -3.28
N PRO A 30 12.18 -9.22 -4.17
CA PRO A 30 10.92 -8.51 -4.09
C PRO A 30 10.40 -8.72 -2.67
N LEU A 31 10.36 -7.64 -1.89
CA LEU A 31 9.73 -7.66 -0.57
C LEU A 31 8.35 -8.24 -0.84
N LYS A 32 8.03 -9.39 -0.23
CA LYS A 32 6.73 -10.01 -0.37
C LYS A 32 5.69 -8.91 -0.16
N ARG A 33 4.89 -8.63 -1.20
CA ARG A 33 3.89 -7.57 -1.15
C ARG A 33 2.96 -7.90 0.01
N LYS A 34 2.74 -6.90 0.86
CA LYS A 34 1.84 -7.04 2.00
C LYS A 34 0.41 -7.09 1.47
N ARG A 35 -0.39 -7.97 2.08
CA ARG A 35 -1.79 -8.18 1.72
C ARG A 35 -2.68 -7.39 2.68
N ILE A 36 -3.61 -6.63 2.13
CA ILE A 36 -4.59 -5.86 2.89
C ILE A 36 -5.97 -6.44 2.60
N PHE A 37 -6.74 -6.69 3.66
CA PHE A 37 -8.17 -6.94 3.56
C PHE A 37 -8.91 -5.67 3.99
N VAL A 38 -9.63 -5.04 3.07
CA VAL A 38 -10.48 -3.88 3.35
C VAL A 38 -11.91 -4.37 3.44
N LEU A 39 -12.56 -4.09 4.54
CA LEU A 39 -13.90 -4.55 4.87
C LEU A 39 -14.82 -3.35 5.08
N GLY A 40 -16.00 -3.40 4.49
CA GLY A 40 -17.08 -2.47 4.78
C GLY A 40 -18.43 -3.11 4.54
N ASP A 41 -19.48 -2.30 4.64
CA ASP A 41 -20.80 -2.70 4.22
C ASP A 41 -21.10 -2.30 2.77
N THR A 42 -22.25 -2.73 2.26
CA THR A 42 -22.79 -2.31 0.95
C THR A 42 -23.78 -1.16 1.04
N SER A 43 -24.03 -0.61 2.22
CA SER A 43 -24.93 0.54 2.38
C SER A 43 -24.33 1.82 1.78
N ASN A 44 -22.99 1.87 1.71
CA ASN A 44 -22.20 2.90 1.05
C ASN A 44 -21.06 2.28 0.23
N ASP A 45 -20.29 3.12 -0.46
CA ASP A 45 -19.10 2.72 -1.23
C ASP A 45 -17.78 3.09 -0.53
N LEU A 46 -17.80 3.38 0.78
CA LEU A 46 -16.63 3.92 1.51
C LEU A 46 -15.47 2.91 1.57
N ALA A 47 -15.74 1.62 1.74
CA ALA A 47 -14.69 0.60 1.71
C ALA A 47 -14.05 0.47 0.33
N LEU A 48 -14.85 0.58 -0.73
CA LEU A 48 -14.36 0.59 -2.10
C LEU A 48 -13.50 1.83 -2.35
N PHE A 49 -14.00 2.99 -1.95
CA PHE A 49 -13.27 4.25 -2.05
C PHE A 49 -11.95 4.21 -1.27
N ALA A 50 -11.95 3.69 -0.04
CA ALA A 50 -10.76 3.46 0.76
C ALA A 50 -9.73 2.57 0.04
N ALA A 51 -10.17 1.44 -0.52
CA ALA A 51 -9.30 0.53 -1.25
C ALA A 51 -8.68 1.19 -2.50
N GLN A 52 -9.46 1.97 -3.26
CA GLN A 52 -8.97 2.74 -4.41
C GLN A 52 -7.95 3.79 -3.99
N GLN A 53 -8.24 4.57 -2.93
CA GLN A 53 -7.32 5.59 -2.42
C GLN A 53 -6.00 4.96 -1.93
N LEU A 54 -6.07 3.81 -1.26
CA LEU A 54 -4.89 3.06 -0.84
C LEU A 54 -4.06 2.59 -2.04
N ASP A 55 -4.70 2.01 -3.07
CA ASP A 55 -4.01 1.54 -4.26
C ASP A 55 -3.31 2.68 -5.02
N ILE A 56 -4.05 3.76 -5.28
CA ILE A 56 -3.54 4.94 -5.99
C ILE A 56 -2.38 5.58 -5.22
N LYS A 57 -2.58 5.88 -3.94
CA LYS A 57 -1.60 6.65 -3.17
C LYS A 57 -0.40 5.80 -2.72
N CYS A 58 -0.59 4.50 -2.55
CA CYS A 58 0.50 3.58 -2.26
C CYS A 58 1.09 2.94 -3.53
N TYR A 59 0.77 3.44 -4.74
CA TYR A 59 1.34 2.98 -6.01
C TYR A 59 1.34 1.44 -6.20
N GLY A 60 0.29 0.75 -5.77
CA GLY A 60 0.20 -0.72 -5.86
C GLY A 60 1.26 -1.48 -5.06
N HIS A 61 1.83 -0.88 -4.01
CA HIS A 61 2.77 -1.55 -3.09
C HIS A 61 2.12 -2.68 -2.27
N PHE A 62 0.80 -2.67 -2.18
CA PHE A 62 -0.01 -3.63 -1.43
C PHE A 62 -0.91 -4.40 -2.38
N ASP A 63 -1.15 -5.67 -2.05
CA ASP A 63 -2.16 -6.49 -2.68
C ASP A 63 -3.44 -6.37 -1.86
N ILE A 64 -4.46 -5.70 -2.40
CA ILE A 64 -5.66 -5.33 -1.64
C ILE A 64 -6.84 -6.18 -2.10
N VAL A 65 -7.54 -6.78 -1.13
CA VAL A 65 -8.86 -7.40 -1.33
C VAL A 65 -9.87 -6.52 -0.59
N CYS A 66 -10.79 -5.91 -1.33
CA CYS A 66 -11.92 -5.15 -0.79
C CYS A 66 -13.15 -6.05 -0.78
N TYR A 67 -13.81 -6.16 0.38
CA TYR A 67 -15.03 -6.91 0.57
C TYR A 67 -16.11 -6.04 1.20
N SER A 68 -17.21 -5.85 0.48
CA SER A 68 -18.40 -5.15 0.98
C SER A 68 -19.47 -6.17 1.34
N ILE A 69 -19.89 -6.17 2.60
CA ILE A 69 -20.88 -7.10 3.17
C ILE A 69 -22.29 -6.51 3.07
N PRO A 70 -23.28 -7.30 2.61
CA PRO A 70 -24.70 -6.94 2.67
C PRO A 70 -25.14 -6.58 4.08
N THR A 71 -25.67 -5.37 4.25
CA THR A 71 -26.28 -4.90 5.50
C THR A 71 -27.76 -5.21 5.59
N SER A 72 -28.44 -5.36 4.45
CA SER A 72 -29.85 -5.70 4.39
C SER A 72 -30.09 -7.05 3.72
N ALA A 73 -31.18 -7.72 4.11
CA ALA A 73 -31.57 -9.03 3.57
C ALA A 73 -32.20 -8.96 2.17
N VAL A 74 -32.48 -7.76 1.63
CA VAL A 74 -33.28 -7.61 0.40
C VAL A 74 -32.46 -6.91 -0.69
N GLY A 75 -31.95 -7.70 -1.63
CA GLY A 75 -31.40 -7.21 -2.90
C GLY A 75 -29.92 -6.80 -2.88
N GLU A 76 -29.31 -6.58 -1.71
CA GLU A 76 -27.87 -6.36 -1.58
C GLU A 76 -27.09 -7.65 -1.85
N ARG A 77 -26.08 -7.54 -2.71
CA ARG A 77 -25.15 -8.64 -2.97
C ARG A 77 -23.79 -8.25 -2.47
N ALA A 78 -23.13 -9.20 -1.80
CA ALA A 78 -21.75 -9.01 -1.40
C ALA A 78 -20.89 -8.73 -2.63
N SER A 79 -19.95 -7.81 -2.51
CA SER A 79 -19.06 -7.46 -3.61
C SER A 79 -17.60 -7.63 -3.18
N VAL A 80 -16.79 -8.19 -4.08
CA VAL A 80 -15.37 -8.40 -3.88
C VAL A 80 -14.63 -7.73 -5.02
N GLN A 81 -13.66 -6.89 -4.69
CA GLN A 81 -12.80 -6.21 -5.66
C GLN A 81 -11.34 -6.34 -5.23
N THR A 82 -10.44 -6.37 -6.21
CA THR A 82 -9.00 -6.49 -5.96
C THR A 82 -8.24 -5.34 -6.59
N PHE A 83 -7.19 -4.90 -5.89
CA PHE A 83 -6.29 -3.84 -6.34
C PHE A 83 -4.83 -4.25 -6.15
N GLY A 84 -3.90 -3.46 -6.72
CA GLY A 84 -2.48 -3.75 -6.71
C GLY A 84 -2.08 -4.83 -7.71
N GLY A 85 -1.28 -5.81 -7.26
CA GLY A 85 -0.79 -6.90 -8.10
C GLY A 85 -1.70 -8.12 -8.22
N LEU A 86 -2.89 -8.06 -7.61
CA LEU A 86 -3.85 -9.16 -7.63
C LEU A 86 -4.63 -9.15 -8.94
N GLU A 87 -4.30 -10.06 -9.85
CA GLU A 87 -5.05 -10.24 -11.10
C GLU A 87 -6.46 -10.80 -10.87
N LYS A 88 -6.65 -11.61 -9.82
CA LYS A 88 -7.92 -12.16 -9.34
C LYS A 88 -7.76 -12.75 -7.94
N VAL A 89 -8.85 -12.78 -7.18
CA VAL A 89 -8.94 -13.64 -5.99
C VAL A 89 -9.10 -15.08 -6.45
N GLU A 90 -8.08 -15.91 -6.26
CA GLU A 90 -8.22 -17.36 -6.43
C GLU A 90 -8.60 -18.01 -5.09
N GLY A 91 -9.69 -18.80 -5.09
CA GLY A 91 -10.15 -19.53 -3.91
C GLY A 91 -10.97 -18.71 -2.91
N ASP A 92 -11.08 -19.21 -1.69
CA ASP A 92 -11.82 -18.58 -0.61
C ASP A 92 -10.97 -17.48 0.06
N PHE A 93 -11.17 -16.22 -0.34
CA PHE A 93 -10.46 -15.08 0.27
C PHE A 93 -10.73 -14.95 1.77
N SER A 94 -11.90 -15.39 2.24
CA SER A 94 -12.28 -15.25 3.64
C SER A 94 -11.49 -16.20 4.55
N ALA A 95 -10.88 -17.24 3.99
CA ALA A 95 -9.95 -18.15 4.69
C ALA A 95 -8.47 -17.71 4.57
N GLY A 96 -8.18 -16.56 3.95
CA GLY A 96 -6.83 -16.07 3.74
C GLY A 96 -6.16 -15.49 5.00
N HIS A 97 -4.83 -15.39 4.95
CA HIS A 97 -4.04 -14.58 5.88
C HIS A 97 -3.63 -13.26 5.24
N TYR A 98 -3.77 -12.17 6.00
CA TYR A 98 -3.51 -10.79 5.58
C TYR A 98 -2.60 -10.07 6.58
N ASP A 99 -1.68 -9.23 6.10
CA ASP A 99 -0.82 -8.44 6.98
C ASP A 99 -1.63 -7.35 7.72
N LEU A 100 -2.68 -6.84 7.06
CA LEU A 100 -3.52 -5.76 7.59
C LEU A 100 -4.99 -6.05 7.27
N LEU A 101 -5.84 -5.96 8.29
CA LEU A 101 -7.28 -5.88 8.17
C LEU A 101 -7.70 -4.43 8.43
N ILE A 102 -8.42 -3.81 7.49
CA ILE A 102 -8.96 -2.46 7.61
C ILE A 102 -10.47 -2.57 7.58
N THR A 103 -11.15 -2.02 8.57
CA THR A 103 -12.62 -1.99 8.61
C THR A 103 -13.10 -0.55 8.52
N VAL A 104 -13.89 -0.26 7.50
CA VAL A 104 -14.50 1.05 7.23
C VAL A 104 -15.99 0.90 7.56
N SER A 105 -16.37 1.31 8.77
CA SER A 105 -17.59 0.96 9.53
C SER A 105 -17.36 -0.08 10.64
N LEU A 106 -17.98 0.18 11.80
CA LEU A 106 -18.00 -0.71 12.96
C LEU A 106 -18.89 -1.95 12.73
N ASN A 107 -19.93 -1.83 11.91
CA ASN A 107 -20.88 -2.91 11.69
C ASN A 107 -20.27 -4.02 10.83
N ALA A 108 -19.43 -3.65 9.86
CA ALA A 108 -18.84 -4.58 8.90
C ALA A 108 -18.04 -5.71 9.56
N ILE A 109 -17.26 -5.40 10.62
CA ILE A 109 -16.45 -6.42 11.31
C ILE A 109 -17.29 -7.48 12.04
N GLN A 110 -18.50 -7.13 12.45
CA GLN A 110 -19.38 -8.05 13.19
C GLN A 110 -20.11 -9.01 12.25
N MET A 111 -20.25 -8.64 10.99
CA MET A 111 -20.99 -9.40 9.99
C MET A 111 -20.12 -10.36 9.17
N VAL A 112 -18.79 -10.21 9.20
CA VAL A 112 -17.88 -11.07 8.43
C VAL A 112 -17.77 -12.46 9.06
N SER A 113 -18.14 -13.48 8.30
CA SER A 113 -18.00 -14.88 8.69
C SER A 113 -17.81 -15.77 7.45
N PRO A 114 -16.72 -16.55 7.34
CA PRO A 114 -15.64 -16.67 8.32
C PRO A 114 -14.73 -15.42 8.33
N MET A 115 -14.16 -15.12 9.50
CA MET A 115 -13.24 -14.01 9.67
C MET A 115 -11.84 -14.39 9.15
N PRO A 116 -11.24 -13.63 8.22
CA PRO A 116 -9.87 -13.89 7.79
C PRO A 116 -8.88 -13.71 8.95
N THR A 117 -7.71 -14.35 8.84
CA THR A 117 -6.63 -14.14 9.82
C THR A 117 -5.80 -12.91 9.46
N TYR A 118 -5.35 -12.16 10.46
CA TYR A 118 -4.59 -10.93 10.24
C TYR A 118 -3.55 -10.65 11.33
N ASP A 119 -2.48 -9.94 10.96
CA ASP A 119 -1.45 -9.50 11.93
C ASP A 119 -1.85 -8.22 12.66
N LYS A 120 -2.50 -7.28 11.97
CA LYS A 120 -2.96 -6.00 12.56
C LYS A 120 -4.33 -5.61 12.03
N LEU A 121 -5.09 -4.96 12.89
CA LEU A 121 -6.42 -4.43 12.60
C LEU A 121 -6.41 -2.90 12.71
N LEU A 122 -6.95 -2.23 11.70
CA LEU A 122 -7.17 -0.79 11.66
C LEU A 122 -8.67 -0.54 11.54
N PHE A 123 -9.21 0.20 12.51
CA PHE A 123 -10.60 0.63 12.51
C PHE A 123 -10.69 2.07 12.02
N TRP A 124 -11.41 2.29 10.92
CA TRP A 124 -11.76 3.61 10.43
C TRP A 124 -13.24 3.85 10.71
N ASP A 125 -13.51 4.43 11.90
CA ASP A 125 -14.85 4.88 12.30
C ASP A 125 -15.14 6.22 11.62
N VAL A 126 -15.87 6.17 10.50
CA VAL A 126 -16.21 7.34 9.67
C VAL A 126 -17.70 7.71 9.76
N GLU A 127 -18.55 6.90 10.38
CA GLU A 127 -20.01 7.10 10.43
C GLU A 127 -20.45 8.33 11.26
N LYS A 128 -19.52 8.90 12.05
CA LYS A 128 -19.78 10.06 12.91
C LYS A 128 -19.20 11.37 12.37
N THR A 129 -18.53 11.35 11.23
CA THR A 129 -17.94 12.56 10.64
C THR A 129 -18.93 13.28 9.75
N GLU A 130 -18.79 14.61 9.63
CA GLU A 130 -19.65 15.43 8.76
C GLU A 130 -19.49 15.05 7.28
N ASP A 131 -18.28 14.66 6.87
CA ASP A 131 -17.97 14.14 5.54
C ASP A 131 -17.15 12.83 5.66
N GLU A 132 -17.81 11.73 5.34
CA GLU A 132 -17.24 10.38 5.45
C GLU A 132 -16.11 10.13 4.43
N TYR A 133 -16.17 10.76 3.24
CA TYR A 133 -15.14 10.60 2.21
C TYR A 133 -13.87 11.34 2.59
N ASP A 134 -14.00 12.57 3.12
CA ASP A 134 -12.85 13.31 3.64
C ASP A 134 -12.20 12.56 4.82
N ALA A 135 -12.99 11.98 5.71
CA ALA A 135 -12.48 11.14 6.81
C ALA A 135 -11.72 9.90 6.29
N VAL A 136 -12.19 9.25 5.21
CA VAL A 136 -11.45 8.18 4.55
C VAL A 136 -10.13 8.70 3.96
N ILE A 137 -10.14 9.86 3.30
CA ILE A 137 -8.93 10.47 2.72
C ILE A 137 -7.88 10.75 3.81
N GLU A 138 -8.29 11.29 4.96
CA GLU A 138 -7.42 11.55 6.10
C GLU A 138 -6.83 10.26 6.67
N ASN A 139 -7.67 9.23 6.86
CA ASN A 139 -7.23 7.92 7.33
C ASN A 139 -6.20 7.28 6.37
N VAL A 140 -6.39 7.42 5.06
CA VAL A 140 -5.42 6.95 4.06
C VAL A 140 -4.11 7.76 4.14
N ASN A 141 -4.18 9.09 4.32
CA ASN A 141 -2.98 9.90 4.49
C ASN A 141 -2.21 9.50 5.75
N PHE A 142 -2.91 9.27 6.86
CA PHE A 142 -2.29 8.75 8.08
C PHE A 142 -1.68 7.37 7.86
N PHE A 143 -2.38 6.47 7.16
CA PHE A 143 -1.86 5.17 6.78
C PHE A 143 -0.54 5.29 6.00
N MET A 144 -0.49 6.14 4.98
CA MET A 144 0.75 6.37 4.22
C MET A 144 1.90 6.84 5.10
N SER A 145 1.64 7.80 6.00
CA SER A 145 2.68 8.32 6.89
C SER A 145 3.34 7.20 7.69
N ARG A 146 2.54 6.26 8.20
CA ARG A 146 2.99 5.15 9.05
C ARG A 146 3.61 3.99 8.29
N TYR A 147 3.08 3.67 7.11
CA TYR A 147 3.42 2.42 6.41
C TYR A 147 4.25 2.60 5.14
N MET A 148 4.29 3.82 4.57
CA MET A 148 5.07 4.14 3.38
C MET A 148 6.29 5.02 3.69
N TYR A 149 6.13 6.04 4.53
CA TYR A 149 7.17 7.05 4.77
C TYR A 149 7.99 6.82 6.05
N GLY A 150 7.40 6.19 7.07
CA GLY A 150 8.08 5.82 8.32
C GLY A 150 8.02 6.91 9.36
#